data_AF-A0A416CN75-F1
#
_entry.id   AF-A0A416CN75-F1
#
_cell.length_a   1.000
_cell.length_b   1.000
_cell.length_c   1.000
_cell.angle_alpha   90.00
_cell.angle_beta   90.00
_cell.angle_gamma   90.00
#
_symmetry.space_group_name_H-M   'P 1'
#
loop_
_entity.id
_entity.type
_entity.pdbx_description
1 polymer ?
#
loop_
_entity_poly.entity_id
_entity_poly.type
_entity_poly.pdbx_seq_one_letter_code
_entity_poly.pdbx_strand_id
1 'polypeptide(L)'
;MKKYLLFILAFLCLSFPAQAAEGIDVNIRGNGTEITVSGTAASDSKVSVFVSKTVKATEYKDVVFADEVICDKAGDFSVVFNMPDKFMQDYDATGSYTVNIASEGFEKKSEPLEYVSLKNQNNLLKTLNEKKTSAEIKTLLLADVNENSFKSMGINIEGYRKYTTLQSDIAEIIFKSKPYDAISEFQTKYNDAFATALINNSTSVSELSAELKSGGYISFVVDGTDISKDTNTFNFVLDYILKHKKYNNISEVKKAMKDGVVVCELKNANKASLTNVVKKYAEYMGIKANAKFSAYANNATMQIIVNEQTILSLPQGGADSISVFVDKFIAQLETYKVPSAGGAGSGSGGGAGSSGGIMAGSQPSWKLPNGSNSPAGGMESGVQPRKR
;
A
#
# COMPACT_ATOMS: atom_id res chain seq x y z
N MET A 1 18.98 33.90 -22.94
CA MET A 1 18.48 35.15 -23.55
C MET A 1 17.98 34.98 -24.99
N LYS A 2 18.79 34.62 -26.00
CA LYS A 2 18.27 34.44 -27.39
C LYS A 2 17.37 33.21 -27.61
N LYS A 3 17.59 32.10 -26.88
CA LYS A 3 16.84 30.83 -27.04
C LYS A 3 15.34 30.96 -26.70
N TYR A 4 15.02 31.63 -25.59
CA TYR A 4 13.64 31.77 -25.12
C TYR A 4 12.79 32.75 -25.94
N LEU A 5 13.41 33.80 -26.51
CA LEU A 5 12.70 34.74 -27.40
C LEU A 5 12.23 34.04 -28.69
N LEU A 6 13.05 33.13 -29.22
CA LEU A 6 12.70 32.28 -30.36
C LEU A 6 11.59 31.28 -30.03
N PHE A 7 11.58 30.72 -28.82
CA PHE A 7 10.53 29.81 -28.33
C PHE A 7 9.17 30.51 -28.14
N ILE A 8 9.14 31.70 -27.55
CA ILE A 8 7.90 32.47 -27.35
C ILE A 8 7.33 32.93 -28.71
N LEU A 9 8.18 33.30 -29.66
CA LEU A 9 7.74 33.61 -31.03
C LEU A 9 7.17 32.38 -31.75
N ALA A 10 7.80 31.21 -31.60
CA ALA A 10 7.29 29.97 -32.18
C ALA A 10 5.91 29.61 -31.61
N PHE A 11 5.68 29.87 -30.32
CA PHE A 11 4.40 29.64 -29.65
C PHE A 11 3.27 30.53 -30.19
N LEU A 12 3.56 31.79 -30.50
CA LEU A 12 2.59 32.73 -31.08
C LEU A 12 2.27 32.46 -32.57
N CYS A 13 3.11 31.70 -33.27
CA CYS A 13 2.99 31.44 -34.71
C CYS A 13 2.23 30.15 -35.08
N LEU A 14 1.81 29.32 -34.12
CA LEU A 14 1.12 28.04 -34.37
C LEU A 14 -0.40 28.17 -34.63
N SER A 15 -0.83 29.23 -35.31
CA SER A 15 -2.25 29.46 -35.63
C SER A 15 -2.60 29.14 -37.08
N PHE A 16 -2.54 27.87 -37.51
CA PHE A 16 -3.11 27.45 -38.81
C PHE A 16 -3.65 26.00 -38.80
N PRO A 17 -4.61 25.66 -39.70
CA PRO A 17 -5.51 24.53 -39.52
C PRO A 17 -4.99 23.27 -40.22
N ALA A 18 -5.01 22.11 -39.57
CA ALA A 18 -5.34 20.82 -40.19
C ALA A 18 -5.41 19.66 -39.19
N GLN A 19 -6.42 18.81 -39.42
CA GLN A 19 -6.56 17.39 -39.09
C GLN A 19 -6.24 16.94 -37.65
N ALA A 20 -7.32 16.67 -36.90
CA ALA A 20 -7.30 16.14 -35.54
C ALA A 20 -6.44 14.87 -35.42
N ALA A 21 -5.23 15.04 -34.90
CA ALA A 21 -4.52 14.01 -34.14
C ALA A 21 -5.05 14.02 -32.69
N GLU A 22 -4.95 12.91 -31.99
CA GLU A 22 -5.44 12.72 -30.63
C GLU A 22 -4.94 13.84 -29.68
N GLY A 23 -5.83 14.41 -28.88
CA GLY A 23 -5.49 15.51 -27.98
C GLY A 23 -4.39 15.13 -26.98
N ILE A 24 -3.65 16.13 -26.47
CA ILE A 24 -2.54 15.89 -25.55
C ILE A 24 -3.06 15.50 -24.15
N ASP A 25 -2.74 14.30 -23.68
CA ASP A 25 -2.88 13.97 -22.26
C ASP A 25 -1.62 14.35 -21.49
N VAL A 26 -1.77 14.91 -20.29
CA VAL A 26 -0.65 15.45 -19.52
C VAL A 26 -0.83 15.19 -18.03
N ASN A 27 0.20 14.64 -17.42
CA ASN A 27 0.37 14.49 -15.98
C ASN A 27 1.49 15.43 -15.52
N ILE A 28 1.22 16.22 -14.47
CA ILE A 28 2.19 17.11 -13.86
C ILE A 28 2.33 16.71 -12.41
N ARG A 29 3.57 16.39 -12.00
CA ARG A 29 3.89 16.05 -10.62
C ARG A 29 4.98 16.97 -10.13
N GLY A 30 4.72 17.62 -9.00
CA GLY A 30 5.74 18.33 -8.23
C GLY A 30 6.18 17.49 -7.04
N ASN A 31 7.50 17.34 -6.87
CA ASN A 31 8.10 16.74 -5.70
C ASN A 31 9.13 17.70 -5.10
N GLY A 32 8.64 18.70 -4.35
CA GLY A 32 9.47 19.76 -3.81
C GLY A 32 9.99 20.70 -4.90
N THR A 33 11.25 20.56 -5.29
CA THR A 33 11.92 21.41 -6.30
C THR A 33 11.88 20.83 -7.70
N GLU A 34 11.64 19.53 -7.86
CA GLU A 34 11.57 18.86 -9.15
C GLU A 34 10.13 18.80 -9.66
N ILE A 35 9.93 19.22 -10.90
CA ILE A 35 8.67 19.14 -11.62
C ILE A 35 8.84 18.18 -12.79
N THR A 36 7.96 17.19 -12.87
CA THR A 36 7.84 16.28 -14.01
C THR A 36 6.59 16.63 -14.80
N VAL A 37 6.75 16.83 -16.11
CA VAL A 37 5.67 17.00 -17.08
C VAL A 37 5.74 15.85 -18.05
N SER A 38 4.78 14.94 -17.99
CA SER A 38 4.73 13.78 -18.89
C SER A 38 3.37 13.67 -19.54
N GLY A 39 3.28 12.93 -20.65
CA GLY A 39 2.04 12.83 -21.38
C GLY A 39 2.15 12.03 -22.66
N THR A 40 1.06 12.04 -23.42
CA THR A 40 0.96 11.41 -24.74
C THR A 40 0.55 12.44 -25.78
N ALA A 41 1.16 12.35 -26.96
CA ALA A 41 0.76 13.07 -28.17
C ALA A 41 1.04 12.18 -29.40
N ALA A 42 0.92 12.73 -30.61
CA ALA A 42 1.21 11.97 -31.82
C ALA A 42 2.66 11.46 -31.85
N SER A 43 2.87 10.24 -32.32
CA SER A 43 4.20 9.63 -32.56
C SER A 43 5.12 10.60 -33.30
N ASP A 44 6.37 10.71 -32.85
CA ASP A 44 7.42 11.56 -33.43
C ASP A 44 7.05 13.06 -33.52
N SER A 45 5.97 13.49 -32.85
CA SER A 45 5.59 14.91 -32.79
C SER A 45 6.48 15.67 -31.81
N LYS A 46 6.58 16.98 -32.03
CA LYS A 46 7.29 17.88 -31.12
C LYS A 46 6.32 18.44 -30.09
N VAL A 47 6.72 18.35 -28.83
CA VAL A 47 5.99 18.92 -27.69
C VAL A 47 6.86 19.98 -27.04
N SER A 48 6.36 21.21 -27.01
CA SER A 48 6.96 22.33 -26.29
C SER A 48 6.35 22.44 -24.91
N VAL A 49 7.19 22.48 -23.87
CA VAL A 49 6.79 22.67 -22.47
C VAL A 49 7.38 23.99 -21.98
N PHE A 50 6.54 24.86 -21.42
CA PHE A 50 6.98 26.11 -20.82
C PHE A 50 6.26 26.36 -19.49
N VAL A 51 7.02 26.88 -18.53
CA VAL A 51 6.51 27.16 -17.19
C VAL A 51 6.70 28.64 -16.91
N SER A 52 5.61 29.31 -16.55
CA SER A 52 5.59 30.76 -16.31
C SER A 52 4.78 31.16 -15.08
N LYS A 53 5.14 32.28 -14.45
CA LYS A 53 4.42 32.82 -13.28
C LYS A 53 3.09 33.49 -13.65
N THR A 54 2.91 33.87 -14.92
CA THR A 54 1.69 34.50 -15.44
C THR A 54 1.02 33.59 -16.49
N VAL A 55 -0.33 33.59 -16.50
CA VAL A 55 -1.19 32.75 -17.38
C VAL A 55 -1.06 33.13 -18.86
N LYS A 56 -0.61 34.35 -19.13
CA LYS A 56 -0.21 34.82 -20.46
C LYS A 56 1.27 35.11 -20.41
N ALA A 57 2.08 34.28 -21.05
CA ALA A 57 3.50 34.55 -21.27
C ALA A 57 3.66 35.69 -22.31
N THR A 58 3.17 36.89 -22.00
CA THR A 58 3.39 38.09 -22.82
C THR A 58 4.75 38.70 -22.56
N GLU A 59 5.44 38.29 -21.49
CA GLU A 59 6.75 38.82 -21.11
C GLU A 59 7.74 37.69 -20.75
N TYR A 60 8.91 37.69 -21.41
CA TYR A 60 10.00 36.72 -21.19
C TYR A 60 10.47 36.63 -19.73
N LYS A 61 10.32 37.74 -18.99
CA LYS A 61 10.70 37.83 -17.58
C LYS A 61 9.87 36.93 -16.67
N ASP A 62 8.78 36.33 -17.15
CA ASP A 62 7.86 35.49 -16.36
C ASP A 62 8.10 33.98 -16.56
N VAL A 63 9.03 33.57 -17.45
CA VAL A 63 9.30 32.17 -17.80
C VAL A 63 10.46 31.61 -16.96
N VAL A 64 10.21 30.54 -16.19
CA VAL A 64 11.24 29.82 -15.41
C VAL A 64 11.88 28.67 -16.16
N PHE A 65 11.15 28.08 -17.09
CA PHE A 65 11.57 26.90 -17.82
C PHE A 65 10.93 26.87 -19.20
N ALA A 66 11.70 26.43 -20.19
CA ALA A 66 11.19 26.11 -21.52
C ALA A 66 12.07 25.03 -22.13
N ASP A 67 11.43 23.99 -22.67
CA ASP A 67 12.10 22.90 -23.39
C ASP A 67 11.21 22.35 -24.49
N GLU A 68 11.82 21.68 -25.46
CA GLU A 68 11.13 20.96 -26.53
C GLU A 68 11.59 19.50 -26.52
N VAL A 69 10.63 18.59 -26.48
CA VAL A 69 10.88 17.15 -26.57
C VAL A 69 10.16 16.56 -27.76
N ILE A 70 10.72 15.48 -28.30
CA ILE A 70 10.12 14.69 -29.37
C ILE A 70 9.46 13.48 -28.71
N CYS A 71 8.18 13.25 -29.00
CA CYS A 71 7.47 12.05 -28.57
C CYS A 71 8.14 10.80 -29.11
N ASP A 72 8.14 9.73 -28.32
CA ASP A 72 8.62 8.44 -28.81
C ASP A 72 7.64 7.81 -29.81
N LYS A 73 7.95 6.60 -30.27
CA LYS A 73 7.13 5.86 -31.23
C LYS A 73 5.76 5.44 -30.69
N ALA A 74 5.59 5.40 -29.37
CA ALA A 74 4.31 5.17 -28.71
C ALA A 74 3.53 6.46 -28.47
N GLY A 75 4.14 7.63 -28.73
CA GLY A 75 3.56 8.94 -28.49
C GLY A 75 3.90 9.52 -27.11
N ASP A 76 4.70 8.82 -26.30
CA ASP A 76 5.02 9.23 -24.93
C ASP A 76 6.08 10.35 -24.92
N PHE A 77 5.92 11.31 -24.02
CA PHE A 77 6.93 12.32 -23.71
C PHE A 77 7.08 12.52 -22.20
N SER A 78 8.28 12.96 -21.78
CA SER A 78 8.55 13.31 -20.39
C SER A 78 9.64 14.39 -20.31
N VAL A 79 9.37 15.44 -19.55
CA VAL A 79 10.30 16.52 -19.24
C VAL A 79 10.42 16.61 -17.73
N VAL A 80 11.65 16.58 -17.23
CA VAL A 80 11.95 16.75 -15.81
C VAL A 80 12.82 17.98 -15.65
N PHE A 81 12.42 18.90 -14.79
CA PHE A 81 13.20 20.10 -14.52
C PHE A 81 13.12 20.50 -13.05
N ASN A 82 14.14 21.23 -12.59
CA ASN A 82 14.16 21.79 -11.25
C ASN A 82 13.75 23.25 -11.30
N MET A 83 12.83 23.64 -10.42
CA MET A 83 12.47 25.03 -10.20
C MET A 83 13.68 25.81 -9.68
N PRO A 84 13.97 27.00 -10.24
CA PRO A 84 15.08 27.81 -9.75
C PRO A 84 14.75 28.37 -8.36
N ASP A 85 15.74 28.41 -7.47
CA ASP A 85 15.57 29.03 -6.13
C ASP A 85 15.42 30.55 -6.17
N LYS A 86 15.91 31.18 -7.25
CA LYS A 86 15.81 32.61 -7.51
C LYS A 86 15.32 32.86 -8.92
N PHE A 87 14.33 33.72 -9.04
CA PHE A 87 13.73 34.08 -10.32
C PHE A 87 14.51 35.19 -11.04
N MET A 88 15.03 36.13 -10.27
CA MET A 88 15.99 37.17 -10.63
C MET A 88 16.93 37.41 -9.44
N GLN A 89 17.99 38.22 -9.58
CA GLN A 89 19.09 38.33 -8.62
C GLN A 89 18.64 38.54 -7.15
N ASP A 90 17.44 39.10 -6.92
CA ASP A 90 16.89 39.38 -5.59
C ASP A 90 15.42 38.94 -5.35
N TYR A 91 14.78 38.26 -6.31
CA TYR A 91 13.38 37.83 -6.16
C TYR A 91 13.26 36.35 -5.81
N ASP A 92 12.57 36.09 -4.70
CA ASP A 92 12.20 34.74 -4.25
C ASP A 92 11.27 34.07 -5.27
N ALA A 93 11.57 32.80 -5.58
CA ALA A 93 10.84 32.04 -6.58
C ALA A 93 9.51 31.47 -6.07
N THR A 94 9.11 31.68 -4.81
CA THR A 94 7.79 31.27 -4.34
C THR A 94 6.68 31.95 -5.16
N GLY A 95 5.66 31.17 -5.51
CA GLY A 95 4.45 31.65 -6.17
C GLY A 95 3.73 30.58 -6.98
N SER A 96 2.68 31.02 -7.65
CA SER A 96 1.85 30.21 -8.52
C SER A 96 2.38 30.24 -9.95
N TYR A 97 2.54 29.07 -10.57
CA TYR A 97 3.06 28.89 -11.92
C TYR A 97 2.06 28.16 -12.80
N THR A 98 2.07 28.43 -14.10
CA THR A 98 1.31 27.66 -15.07
C THR A 98 2.28 26.88 -15.94
N VAL A 99 2.09 25.56 -16.01
CA VAL A 99 2.73 24.74 -17.03
C VAL A 99 1.85 24.78 -18.26
N ASN A 100 2.43 25.15 -19.37
CA ASN A 100 1.75 25.20 -20.63
C ASN A 100 2.48 24.26 -21.59
N ILE A 101 1.69 23.49 -22.32
CA ILE A 101 2.16 22.47 -23.24
C ILE A 101 1.54 22.77 -24.61
N ALA A 102 2.34 22.76 -25.66
CA ALA A 102 1.82 22.76 -27.03
C ALA A 102 2.45 21.70 -27.90
N SER A 103 1.63 21.20 -28.82
CA SER A 103 2.01 20.44 -30.00
C SER A 103 1.25 21.03 -31.20
N GLU A 104 1.59 20.61 -32.41
CA GLU A 104 0.94 21.13 -33.63
C GLU A 104 -0.59 20.99 -33.54
N GLY A 105 -1.31 22.14 -33.56
CA GLY A 105 -2.77 22.19 -33.48
C GLY A 105 -3.38 22.03 -32.08
N PHE A 106 -2.58 21.85 -31.02
CA PHE A 106 -3.07 21.65 -29.65
C PHE A 106 -2.30 22.46 -28.60
N GLU A 107 -3.05 23.08 -27.70
CA GLU A 107 -2.52 23.71 -26.49
C GLU A 107 -3.23 23.15 -25.25
N LYS A 108 -2.46 22.88 -24.20
CA LYS A 108 -2.97 22.52 -22.89
C LYS A 108 -2.28 23.36 -21.82
N LYS A 109 -3.07 23.80 -20.85
CA LYS A 109 -2.58 24.53 -19.68
C LYS A 109 -2.88 23.72 -18.43
N SER A 110 -1.95 23.71 -17.50
CA SER A 110 -2.16 23.15 -16.18
C SER A 110 -3.05 24.06 -15.35
N GLU A 111 -3.68 23.48 -14.34
CA GLU A 111 -4.08 24.25 -13.17
C GLU A 111 -2.84 24.93 -12.56
N PRO A 112 -3.01 26.03 -11.81
CA PRO A 112 -1.89 26.70 -11.16
C PRO A 112 -1.10 25.75 -10.25
N LEU A 113 0.19 25.63 -10.53
CA LEU A 113 1.18 24.89 -9.78
C LEU A 113 1.81 25.82 -8.76
N GLU A 114 1.42 25.67 -7.50
CA GLU A 114 2.05 26.40 -6.39
C GLU A 114 3.44 25.84 -6.11
N TYR A 115 4.42 26.74 -6.01
CA TYR A 115 5.81 26.40 -5.69
C TYR A 115 6.33 27.28 -4.55
N VAL A 116 7.10 26.67 -3.65
CA VAL A 116 7.83 27.35 -2.58
C VAL A 116 9.33 27.17 -2.78
N SER A 117 10.10 28.26 -2.73
CA SER A 117 11.56 28.22 -2.89
C SER A 117 12.24 27.34 -1.83
N LEU A 118 13.43 26.78 -2.12
CA LEU A 118 14.17 25.97 -1.15
C LEU A 118 14.48 26.76 0.14
N LYS A 119 14.75 28.07 0.02
CA LYS A 119 14.94 28.97 1.16
C LYS A 119 13.71 28.98 2.08
N ASN A 120 12.52 29.16 1.50
CA ASN A 120 11.28 29.23 2.27
C ASN A 120 10.85 27.87 2.81
N GLN A 121 11.08 26.80 2.04
CA GLN A 121 10.97 25.42 2.51
C GLN A 121 11.82 25.19 3.77
N ASN A 122 13.11 25.56 3.73
CA ASN A 122 14.02 25.41 4.87
C ASN A 122 13.60 26.28 6.08
N ASN A 123 13.09 27.49 5.83
CA ASN A 123 12.54 28.34 6.90
C ASN A 123 11.31 27.72 7.56
N LEU A 124 10.42 27.10 6.77
CA LEU A 124 9.25 26.40 7.28
C LEU A 124 9.66 25.19 8.12
N LEU A 125 10.61 24.38 7.61
CA LEU A 125 11.15 23.23 8.32
C LEU A 125 11.78 23.62 9.66
N LYS A 126 12.58 24.70 9.66
CA LYS A 126 13.15 25.29 10.87
C LYS A 126 12.07 25.71 11.85
N THR A 127 11.06 26.45 11.38
CA THR A 127 9.92 26.90 12.19
C THR A 127 9.15 25.73 12.80
N LEU A 128 9.01 24.64 12.05
CA LEU A 128 8.35 23.41 12.49
C LEU A 128 9.17 22.69 13.58
N ASN A 129 10.48 22.55 13.35
CA ASN A 129 11.42 21.96 14.32
C ASN A 129 11.45 22.75 15.65
N GLU A 130 11.32 24.07 15.60
CA GLU A 130 11.31 24.96 16.76
C GLU A 130 10.01 24.94 17.60
N LYS A 131 8.90 24.36 17.08
CA LYS A 131 7.64 24.27 17.86
C LYS A 131 7.82 23.42 19.11
N LYS A 132 7.27 23.86 20.24
CA LYS A 132 7.42 23.23 21.55
C LYS A 132 6.25 22.32 21.92
N THR A 133 5.13 22.44 21.21
CA THR A 133 3.93 21.64 21.47
C THR A 133 3.27 21.15 20.17
N SER A 134 2.49 20.06 20.27
CA SER A 134 1.66 19.58 19.16
C SER A 134 0.53 20.55 18.80
N ALA A 135 0.04 21.36 19.75
CA ALA A 135 -0.92 22.43 19.48
C ALA A 135 -0.33 23.51 18.56
N GLU A 136 0.94 23.88 18.74
CA GLU A 136 1.62 24.83 17.84
C GLU A 136 1.85 24.24 16.43
N ILE A 137 2.14 22.93 16.33
CA ILE A 137 2.20 22.22 15.04
C ILE A 137 0.84 22.25 14.36
N LYS A 138 -0.23 21.94 15.10
CA LYS A 138 -1.62 21.98 14.60
C LYS A 138 -1.96 23.37 14.05
N THR A 139 -1.65 24.42 14.80
CA THR A 139 -1.87 25.82 14.37
C THR A 139 -1.04 26.15 13.13
N LEU A 140 0.21 25.71 13.03
CA LEU A 140 1.06 25.93 11.85
C LEU A 140 0.47 25.26 10.60
N LEU A 141 0.05 23.99 10.71
CA LEU A 141 -0.58 23.26 9.60
C LEU A 141 -1.93 23.89 9.17
N LEU A 142 -2.69 24.44 10.13
CA LEU A 142 -3.92 25.17 9.84
C LEU A 142 -3.69 26.59 9.30
N ALA A 143 -2.57 27.22 9.59
CA ALA A 143 -2.24 28.56 9.09
C ALA A 143 -1.84 28.54 7.59
N ASP A 144 -1.33 27.40 7.09
CA ASP A 144 -1.01 27.18 5.68
C ASP A 144 -2.24 27.16 4.75
N VAL A 145 -3.42 27.51 5.27
CA VAL A 145 -4.69 27.53 4.53
C VAL A 145 -4.69 28.52 3.35
N ASN A 146 -3.88 29.58 3.44
CA ASN A 146 -3.84 30.64 2.43
C ASN A 146 -2.59 30.61 1.52
N GLU A 147 -1.59 29.78 1.84
CA GLU A 147 -0.28 29.84 1.17
C GLU A 147 0.05 28.61 0.32
N ASN A 148 -0.72 27.52 0.42
CA ASN A 148 -0.49 26.27 -0.32
C ASN A 148 0.96 25.74 -0.19
N SER A 149 1.69 26.12 0.87
CA SER A 149 3.11 25.84 0.98
C SER A 149 3.35 24.36 1.21
N PHE A 150 2.59 23.70 2.09
CA PHE A 150 2.70 22.25 2.28
C PHE A 150 2.26 21.49 1.03
N LYS A 151 1.21 21.96 0.33
CA LYS A 151 0.77 21.35 -0.93
C LYS A 151 1.88 21.37 -1.98
N SER A 152 2.60 22.48 -2.12
CA SER A 152 3.76 22.59 -3.03
C SER A 152 4.92 21.63 -2.69
N MET A 153 5.01 21.22 -1.42
CA MET A 153 6.00 20.27 -0.92
C MET A 153 5.53 18.81 -1.03
N GLY A 154 4.43 18.54 -1.71
CA GLY A 154 3.88 17.19 -1.89
C GLY A 154 3.23 16.62 -0.62
N ILE A 155 2.79 17.48 0.30
CA ILE A 155 2.12 17.10 1.54
C ILE A 155 0.60 17.22 1.35
N ASN A 156 -0.14 16.16 1.72
CA ASN A 156 -1.59 16.13 1.59
C ASN A 156 -2.31 16.96 2.68
N ILE A 157 -2.13 18.28 2.62
CA ILE A 157 -2.78 19.21 3.54
C ILE A 157 -4.31 19.22 3.39
N GLU A 158 -4.82 18.85 2.19
CA GLU A 158 -6.25 18.74 1.92
C GLU A 158 -6.89 17.62 2.75
N GLY A 159 -6.23 16.46 2.85
CA GLY A 159 -6.64 15.38 3.76
C GLY A 159 -6.74 15.87 5.20
N TYR A 160 -5.71 16.57 5.69
CA TYR A 160 -5.72 17.12 7.05
C TYR A 160 -6.85 18.14 7.30
N ARG A 161 -7.23 18.93 6.29
CA ARG A 161 -8.39 19.83 6.37
C ARG A 161 -9.71 19.05 6.39
N LYS A 162 -9.85 18.03 5.52
CA LYS A 162 -11.05 17.19 5.41
C LYS A 162 -11.36 16.45 6.71
N TYR A 163 -10.33 15.87 7.36
CA TYR A 163 -10.51 15.07 8.56
C TYR A 163 -10.18 15.85 9.84
N THR A 164 -11.07 16.77 10.20
CA THR A 164 -10.93 17.63 11.39
C THR A 164 -10.72 16.86 12.69
N THR A 165 -11.33 15.68 12.80
CA THR A 165 -11.19 14.78 13.96
C THR A 165 -9.79 14.19 14.10
N LEU A 166 -9.03 14.08 13.00
CA LEU A 166 -7.69 13.49 13.00
C LEU A 166 -6.59 14.52 13.25
N GLN A 167 -6.88 15.82 13.11
CA GLN A 167 -5.86 16.87 13.11
C GLN A 167 -4.98 16.89 14.36
N SER A 168 -5.59 16.67 15.54
CA SER A 168 -4.84 16.65 16.80
C SER A 168 -3.89 15.44 16.87
N ASP A 169 -4.34 14.26 16.44
CA ASP A 169 -3.52 13.04 16.41
C ASP A 169 -2.37 13.17 15.40
N ILE A 170 -2.66 13.72 14.21
CA ILE A 170 -1.65 13.97 13.17
C ILE A 170 -0.58 14.94 13.70
N ALA A 171 -1.00 16.05 14.31
CA ALA A 171 -0.08 17.04 14.86
C ALA A 171 0.76 16.47 16.02
N GLU A 172 0.19 15.59 16.84
CA GLU A 172 0.88 14.89 17.93
C GLU A 172 1.97 13.94 17.39
N ILE A 173 1.65 13.14 16.37
CA ILE A 173 2.61 12.21 15.76
C ILE A 173 3.73 12.98 15.04
N ILE A 174 3.39 14.06 14.32
CA ILE A 174 4.37 14.96 13.70
C ILE A 174 5.25 15.61 14.76
N PHE A 175 4.69 16.06 15.87
CA PHE A 175 5.46 16.69 16.95
C PHE A 175 6.48 15.71 17.55
N LYS A 176 6.07 14.46 17.81
CA LYS A 176 6.91 13.39 18.35
C LYS A 176 7.98 12.88 17.38
N SER A 177 7.82 13.13 16.09
CA SER A 177 8.75 12.68 15.04
C SER A 177 9.84 13.69 14.71
N LYS A 178 9.86 14.85 15.38
CA LYS A 178 10.90 15.87 15.22
C LYS A 178 12.23 15.44 15.87
N PRO A 179 13.38 15.98 15.43
CA PRO A 179 13.55 16.94 14.32
C PRO A 179 13.48 16.28 12.95
N TYR A 180 13.26 17.11 11.92
CA TYR A 180 13.36 16.72 10.51
C TYR A 180 14.58 17.37 9.87
N ASP A 181 15.37 16.59 9.14
CA ASP A 181 16.59 17.05 8.49
C ASP A 181 16.32 17.64 7.10
N ALA A 182 15.26 17.20 6.43
CA ALA A 182 14.87 17.65 5.09
C ALA A 182 13.35 17.67 4.89
N ILE A 183 12.88 18.41 3.87
CA ILE A 183 11.46 18.44 3.48
C ILE A 183 10.96 17.07 3.05
N SER A 184 11.75 16.30 2.29
CA SER A 184 11.38 14.95 1.87
C SER A 184 11.17 14.01 3.05
N GLU A 185 11.96 14.16 4.11
CA GLU A 185 11.76 13.45 5.37
C GLU A 185 10.45 13.90 6.03
N PHE A 186 10.23 15.20 6.17
CA PHE A 186 8.99 15.72 6.75
C PHE A 186 7.75 15.27 5.96
N GLN A 187 7.79 15.26 4.63
CA GLN A 187 6.73 14.76 3.77
C GLN A 187 6.42 13.28 4.04
N THR A 188 7.46 12.45 4.15
CA THR A 188 7.31 11.03 4.50
C THR A 188 6.66 10.87 5.87
N LYS A 189 7.16 11.61 6.86
CA LYS A 189 6.69 11.56 8.25
C LYS A 189 5.27 12.10 8.41
N TYR A 190 4.89 13.07 7.60
CA TYR A 190 3.52 13.56 7.53
C TYR A 190 2.57 12.49 6.99
N ASN A 191 2.91 11.84 5.87
CA ASN A 191 2.08 10.78 5.30
C ASN A 191 1.95 9.59 6.27
N ASP A 192 3.06 9.24 6.93
CA ASP A 192 3.09 8.25 8.00
C ASP A 192 2.16 8.63 9.17
N ALA A 193 2.19 9.90 9.60
CA ALA A 193 1.32 10.41 10.66
C ALA A 193 -0.15 10.40 10.26
N PHE A 194 -0.47 10.81 9.03
CA PHE A 194 -1.81 10.81 8.48
C PHE A 194 -2.39 9.38 8.42
N ALA A 195 -1.63 8.44 7.85
CA ALA A 195 -2.04 7.04 7.77
C ALA A 195 -2.26 6.43 9.17
N THR A 196 -1.34 6.69 10.11
CA THR A 196 -1.44 6.21 11.49
C THR A 196 -2.70 6.76 12.19
N ALA A 197 -2.96 8.05 12.06
CA ALA A 197 -4.15 8.68 12.65
C ALA A 197 -5.44 8.14 12.03
N LEU A 198 -5.48 7.98 10.71
CA LEU A 198 -6.62 7.41 9.98
C LEU A 198 -6.93 5.99 10.47
N ILE A 199 -5.90 5.15 10.61
CA ILE A 199 -6.04 3.77 11.11
C ILE A 199 -6.56 3.74 12.56
N ASN A 200 -5.99 4.56 13.45
CA ASN A 200 -6.39 4.60 14.86
C ASN A 200 -7.86 5.02 15.05
N ASN A 201 -8.35 5.89 14.19
CA ASN A 201 -9.70 6.44 14.31
C ASN A 201 -10.74 5.70 13.46
N SER A 202 -10.31 4.86 12.51
CA SER A 202 -11.25 4.06 11.74
C SER A 202 -11.94 2.98 12.57
N THR A 203 -13.20 2.73 12.24
CA THR A 203 -14.05 1.68 12.80
C THR A 203 -14.53 0.69 11.73
N SER A 204 -14.21 0.96 10.45
CA SER A 204 -14.72 0.22 9.30
C SER A 204 -13.58 -0.17 8.37
N VAL A 205 -13.46 -1.48 8.10
CA VAL A 205 -12.49 -2.02 7.14
C VAL A 205 -12.76 -1.50 5.73
N SER A 206 -14.03 -1.39 5.32
CA SER A 206 -14.38 -0.96 3.97
C SER A 206 -14.02 0.51 3.73
N GLU A 207 -14.31 1.38 4.71
CA GLU A 207 -13.97 2.81 4.63
C GLU A 207 -12.46 3.03 4.68
N LEU A 208 -11.77 2.32 5.57
CA LEU A 208 -10.31 2.39 5.67
C LEU A 208 -9.62 1.91 4.39
N SER A 209 -10.10 0.80 3.83
CA SER A 209 -9.61 0.22 2.58
C SER A 209 -9.71 1.20 1.43
N ALA A 210 -10.87 1.86 1.28
CA ALA A 210 -11.11 2.84 0.23
C ALA A 210 -10.14 4.03 0.35
N GLU A 211 -9.99 4.60 1.55
CA GLU A 211 -9.14 5.79 1.73
C GLU A 211 -7.63 5.51 1.67
N LEU A 212 -7.21 4.33 2.12
CA LEU A 212 -5.81 3.94 2.00
C LEU A 212 -5.40 3.62 0.55
N LYS A 213 -6.30 3.02 -0.23
CA LYS A 213 -6.05 2.71 -1.65
C LYS A 213 -6.08 3.96 -2.53
N SER A 214 -6.98 4.90 -2.27
CA SER A 214 -7.07 6.16 -3.02
C SER A 214 -5.92 7.11 -2.70
N GLY A 215 -5.48 7.15 -1.44
CA GLY A 215 -4.58 8.18 -0.94
C GLY A 215 -3.08 7.88 -1.05
N GLY A 216 -2.68 6.60 -1.19
CA GLY A 216 -1.27 6.24 -1.38
C GLY A 216 -0.33 6.59 -0.22
N TYR A 217 -0.87 6.76 1.00
CA TYR A 217 -0.12 7.25 2.17
C TYR A 217 0.89 6.25 2.74
N ILE A 218 0.65 4.95 2.55
CA ILE A 218 1.44 3.86 3.13
C ILE A 218 1.64 2.77 2.08
N SER A 219 2.83 2.18 2.08
CA SER A 219 3.11 0.97 1.30
C SER A 219 2.51 -0.27 1.95
N PHE A 220 1.78 -1.06 1.17
CA PHE A 220 1.24 -2.37 1.55
C PHE A 220 2.13 -3.52 1.11
N VAL A 221 3.42 -3.27 0.88
CA VAL A 221 4.37 -4.32 0.54
C VAL A 221 4.87 -4.99 1.83
N VAL A 222 4.52 -6.26 2.03
CA VAL A 222 5.00 -7.12 3.12
C VAL A 222 5.79 -8.28 2.53
N ASP A 223 7.03 -8.45 2.98
CA ASP A 223 7.96 -9.47 2.48
C ASP A 223 8.07 -9.50 0.94
N GLY A 224 8.09 -8.31 0.32
CA GLY A 224 8.19 -8.14 -1.15
C GLY A 224 6.87 -8.32 -1.91
N THR A 225 5.77 -8.64 -1.23
CA THR A 225 4.44 -8.83 -1.85
C THR A 225 3.51 -7.68 -1.49
N ASP A 226 2.90 -7.06 -2.50
CA ASP A 226 1.86 -6.05 -2.30
C ASP A 226 0.53 -6.72 -1.93
N ILE A 227 0.19 -6.67 -0.64
CA ILE A 227 -1.02 -7.33 -0.13
C ILE A 227 -2.31 -6.63 -0.56
N SER A 228 -2.25 -5.39 -1.07
CA SER A 228 -3.45 -4.65 -1.49
C SER A 228 -4.13 -5.24 -2.74
N LYS A 229 -3.40 -6.09 -3.46
CA LYS A 229 -3.85 -6.81 -4.67
C LYS A 229 -4.69 -8.05 -4.36
N ASP A 230 -4.58 -8.61 -3.16
CA ASP A 230 -5.45 -9.70 -2.68
C ASP A 230 -6.48 -9.11 -1.71
N THR A 231 -7.73 -8.97 -2.17
CA THR A 231 -8.80 -8.39 -1.36
C THR A 231 -9.05 -9.13 -0.06
N ASN A 232 -8.90 -10.47 -0.02
CA ASN A 232 -9.17 -11.25 1.17
C ASN A 232 -8.06 -11.04 2.21
N THR A 233 -6.80 -11.14 1.79
CA THR A 233 -5.65 -10.87 2.67
C THR A 233 -5.65 -9.43 3.13
N PHE A 234 -5.90 -8.48 2.23
CA PHE A 234 -5.94 -7.06 2.57
C PHE A 234 -6.99 -6.75 3.63
N ASN A 235 -8.23 -7.20 3.42
CA ASN A 235 -9.31 -6.95 4.38
C ASN A 235 -9.06 -7.66 5.72
N PHE A 236 -8.50 -8.86 5.71
CA PHE A 236 -8.11 -9.55 6.94
C PHE A 236 -7.05 -8.77 7.72
N VAL A 237 -6.02 -8.27 7.03
CA VAL A 237 -4.94 -7.51 7.66
C VAL A 237 -5.45 -6.17 8.20
N LEU A 238 -6.34 -5.48 7.48
CA LEU A 238 -6.98 -4.27 7.99
C LEU A 238 -7.85 -4.54 9.23
N ASP A 239 -8.65 -5.62 9.22
CA ASP A 239 -9.42 -6.04 10.40
C ASP A 239 -8.50 -6.34 11.59
N TYR A 240 -7.38 -7.03 11.34
CA TYR A 240 -6.37 -7.30 12.36
C TYR A 240 -5.79 -6.01 12.95
N ILE A 241 -5.39 -5.06 12.11
CA ILE A 241 -4.84 -3.76 12.53
C ILE A 241 -5.89 -2.98 13.35
N LEU A 242 -7.14 -2.97 12.92
CA LEU A 242 -8.21 -2.26 13.63
C LEU A 242 -8.50 -2.84 15.02
N LYS A 243 -8.33 -4.16 15.21
CA LYS A 243 -8.48 -4.83 16.51
C LYS A 243 -7.34 -4.56 17.48
N HIS A 244 -6.15 -4.23 16.98
CA HIS A 244 -4.92 -4.05 17.77
C HIS A 244 -4.47 -2.58 17.88
N LYS A 245 -5.39 -1.63 17.65
CA LYS A 245 -5.08 -0.20 17.50
C LYS A 245 -4.77 0.57 18.79
N LYS A 246 -4.45 1.85 18.55
CA LYS A 246 -3.61 2.84 19.28
C LYS A 246 -2.12 2.68 18.99
N TYR A 247 -1.78 2.87 17.72
CA TYR A 247 -0.41 2.98 17.23
C TYR A 247 0.15 4.38 17.42
N ASN A 248 1.38 4.49 17.89
CA ASN A 248 2.07 5.77 18.08
C ASN A 248 2.74 6.27 16.80
N ASN A 249 3.08 5.37 15.89
CA ASN A 249 3.84 5.65 14.67
C ASN A 249 3.63 4.57 13.61
N ILE A 250 4.10 4.84 12.39
CA ILE A 250 3.95 3.91 11.26
C ILE A 250 4.72 2.60 11.42
N SER A 251 5.78 2.56 12.24
CA SER A 251 6.57 1.34 12.44
C SER A 251 5.73 0.30 13.17
N GLU A 252 4.97 0.72 14.18
CA GLU A 252 4.00 -0.13 14.88
C GLU A 252 2.88 -0.59 13.96
N VAL A 253 2.37 0.29 13.08
CA VAL A 253 1.40 -0.09 12.04
C VAL A 253 1.97 -1.13 11.09
N LYS A 254 3.20 -0.93 10.58
CA LYS A 254 3.89 -1.87 9.68
C LYS A 254 4.14 -3.22 10.35
N LYS A 255 4.50 -3.21 11.64
CA LYS A 255 4.60 -4.43 12.44
C LYS A 255 3.24 -5.14 12.56
N ALA A 256 2.18 -4.41 12.91
CA ALA A 256 0.84 -4.99 13.00
C ALA A 256 0.33 -5.51 11.65
N MET A 257 0.69 -4.85 10.54
CA MET A 257 0.42 -5.29 9.18
C MET A 257 1.12 -6.62 8.90
N LYS A 258 2.41 -6.74 9.23
CA LYS A 258 3.16 -8.00 9.11
C LYS A 258 2.57 -9.08 10.02
N ASP A 259 2.23 -8.75 11.26
CA ASP A 259 1.57 -9.68 12.19
C ASP A 259 0.26 -10.20 11.59
N GLY A 260 -0.56 -9.31 11.04
CA GLY A 260 -1.80 -9.68 10.35
C GLY A 260 -1.59 -10.59 9.14
N VAL A 261 -0.55 -10.36 8.34
CA VAL A 261 -0.21 -11.22 7.19
C VAL A 261 0.17 -12.63 7.67
N VAL A 262 1.02 -12.72 8.69
CA VAL A 262 1.45 -14.00 9.26
C VAL A 262 0.24 -14.76 9.82
N VAL A 263 -0.62 -14.09 10.58
CA VAL A 263 -1.84 -14.70 11.13
C VAL A 263 -2.78 -15.15 10.00
N CYS A 264 -2.92 -14.37 8.93
CA CYS A 264 -3.71 -14.74 7.75
C CYS A 264 -3.19 -16.02 7.09
N GLU A 265 -1.88 -16.10 6.85
CA GLU A 265 -1.25 -17.29 6.25
C GLU A 265 -1.38 -18.52 7.16
N LEU A 266 -1.18 -18.36 8.47
CA LEU A 266 -1.33 -19.45 9.44
C LEU A 266 -2.78 -19.96 9.49
N LYS A 267 -3.75 -19.06 9.45
CA LYS A 267 -5.18 -19.38 9.47
C LYS A 267 -5.63 -20.12 8.20
N ASN A 268 -5.08 -19.74 7.04
CA ASN A 268 -5.42 -20.34 5.76
C ASN A 268 -4.58 -21.58 5.43
N ALA A 269 -3.54 -21.87 6.22
CA ALA A 269 -2.72 -23.05 6.03
C ALA A 269 -3.48 -24.33 6.39
N ASN A 270 -3.40 -25.31 5.51
CA ASN A 270 -3.84 -26.67 5.80
C ASN A 270 -2.67 -27.48 6.38
N LYS A 271 -2.93 -28.74 6.78
CA LYS A 271 -1.91 -29.63 7.37
C LYS A 271 -0.63 -29.74 6.54
N ALA A 272 -0.73 -29.72 5.21
CA ALA A 272 0.41 -29.83 4.30
C ALA A 272 1.16 -28.50 4.12
N SER A 273 0.44 -27.38 4.01
CA SER A 273 1.06 -26.06 3.81
C SER A 273 1.55 -25.39 5.08
N LEU A 274 1.05 -25.79 6.27
CA LEU A 274 1.42 -25.19 7.55
C LEU A 274 2.92 -25.23 7.81
N THR A 275 3.60 -26.32 7.46
CA THR A 275 5.06 -26.41 7.60
C THR A 275 5.79 -25.34 6.80
N ASN A 276 5.33 -25.01 5.60
CA ASN A 276 5.96 -23.97 4.78
C ASN A 276 5.80 -22.59 5.41
N VAL A 277 4.59 -22.28 5.90
CA VAL A 277 4.31 -21.01 6.59
C VAL A 277 5.12 -20.90 7.89
N VAL A 278 5.13 -21.96 8.70
CA VAL A 278 5.89 -22.04 9.95
C VAL A 278 7.38 -21.85 9.70
N LYS A 279 7.95 -22.50 8.67
CA LYS A 279 9.37 -22.33 8.29
C LYS A 279 9.66 -20.91 7.80
N LYS A 280 8.81 -20.37 6.93
CA LYS A 280 8.94 -19.01 6.38
C LYS A 280 9.02 -17.96 7.49
N TYR A 281 8.19 -18.10 8.52
CA TYR A 281 8.08 -17.13 9.62
C TYR A 281 8.74 -17.56 10.93
N ALA A 282 9.53 -18.63 10.95
CA ALA A 282 10.06 -19.22 12.18
C ALA A 282 10.87 -18.25 13.04
N GLU A 283 11.67 -17.42 12.39
CA GLU A 283 12.50 -16.42 13.06
C GLU A 283 11.65 -15.25 13.58
N TYR A 284 10.73 -14.76 12.75
CA TYR A 284 9.82 -13.68 13.11
C TYR A 284 8.90 -14.04 14.28
N MET A 285 8.41 -15.28 14.32
CA MET A 285 7.58 -15.82 15.40
C MET A 285 8.39 -16.25 16.63
N GLY A 286 9.72 -16.20 16.60
CA GLY A 286 10.59 -16.61 17.72
C GLY A 286 10.69 -18.13 17.95
N ILE A 287 10.08 -18.96 17.11
CA ILE A 287 10.06 -20.43 17.28
C ILE A 287 11.36 -21.10 16.85
N LYS A 288 12.18 -20.43 16.03
CA LYS A 288 13.47 -20.96 15.54
C LYS A 288 14.46 -21.28 16.67
N ALA A 289 14.31 -20.63 17.83
CA ALA A 289 15.12 -20.87 19.02
C ALA A 289 14.70 -22.11 19.83
N ASN A 290 13.52 -22.69 19.57
CA ASN A 290 13.08 -23.88 20.28
C ASN A 290 13.96 -25.10 19.89
N ALA A 291 14.47 -25.83 20.88
CA ALA A 291 15.38 -26.95 20.69
C ALA A 291 14.83 -28.05 19.77
N LYS A 292 13.51 -28.26 19.73
CA LYS A 292 12.86 -29.27 18.89
C LYS A 292 12.49 -28.75 17.49
N PHE A 293 12.64 -27.45 17.22
CA PHE A 293 12.23 -26.86 15.94
C PHE A 293 13.03 -27.42 14.77
N SER A 294 14.35 -27.60 14.93
CA SER A 294 15.19 -28.18 13.87
C SER A 294 14.75 -29.61 13.52
N ALA A 295 14.35 -30.41 14.51
CA ALA A 295 13.83 -31.76 14.27
C ALA A 295 12.49 -31.69 13.50
N TYR A 296 11.57 -30.82 13.92
CA TYR A 296 10.32 -30.57 13.19
C TYR A 296 10.58 -30.12 11.75
N ALA A 297 11.48 -29.17 11.53
CA ALA A 297 11.76 -28.64 10.20
C ALA A 297 12.29 -29.70 9.21
N ASN A 298 12.90 -30.78 9.72
CA ASN A 298 13.57 -31.79 8.91
C ASN A 298 12.88 -33.17 8.93
N ASN A 299 11.84 -33.39 9.74
CA ASN A 299 11.15 -34.68 9.87
C ASN A 299 9.69 -34.60 9.42
N ALA A 300 9.37 -35.23 8.29
CA ALA A 300 8.02 -35.22 7.71
C ALA A 300 6.95 -35.84 8.64
N THR A 301 7.27 -36.91 9.35
CA THR A 301 6.34 -37.55 10.30
C THR A 301 6.04 -36.62 11.48
N MET A 302 7.06 -35.94 12.01
CA MET A 302 6.88 -34.94 13.07
C MET A 302 6.05 -33.75 12.57
N GLN A 303 6.29 -33.28 11.34
CA GLN A 303 5.50 -32.20 10.73
C GLN A 303 4.02 -32.54 10.67
N ILE A 304 3.69 -33.72 10.14
CA ILE A 304 2.32 -34.21 10.02
C ILE A 304 1.63 -34.23 11.38
N ILE A 305 2.26 -34.85 12.38
CA ILE A 305 1.66 -35.03 13.71
C ILE A 305 1.52 -33.69 14.44
N VAL A 306 2.59 -32.89 14.49
CA VAL A 306 2.57 -31.59 15.18
C VAL A 306 1.56 -30.65 14.50
N ASN A 307 1.55 -30.54 13.17
CA ASN A 307 0.62 -29.66 12.46
C ASN A 307 -0.84 -30.02 12.73
N GLU A 308 -1.17 -31.32 12.68
CA GLU A 308 -2.53 -31.78 12.96
C GLU A 308 -2.96 -31.44 14.38
N GLN A 309 -2.13 -31.74 15.37
CA GLN A 309 -2.44 -31.43 16.76
C GLN A 309 -2.50 -29.92 17.03
N THR A 310 -1.65 -29.13 16.37
CA THR A 310 -1.70 -27.67 16.48
C THR A 310 -3.03 -27.15 15.95
N ILE A 311 -3.45 -27.55 14.74
CA ILE A 311 -4.73 -27.15 14.14
C ILE A 311 -5.91 -27.53 15.04
N LEU A 312 -5.92 -28.76 15.58
CA LEU A 312 -6.98 -29.23 16.47
C LEU A 312 -7.04 -28.48 17.81
N SER A 313 -5.92 -27.89 18.24
CA SER A 313 -5.83 -27.15 19.52
C SER A 313 -6.12 -25.65 19.39
N LEU A 314 -6.28 -25.13 18.18
CA LEU A 314 -6.62 -23.74 17.92
C LEU A 314 -8.10 -23.45 18.20
N PRO A 315 -8.46 -22.20 18.57
CA PRO A 315 -9.85 -21.78 18.70
C PRO A 315 -10.68 -21.99 17.42
N GLN A 316 -12.00 -22.06 17.58
CA GLN A 316 -12.93 -22.08 16.45
C GLN A 316 -12.75 -20.80 15.62
N GLY A 317 -12.24 -20.94 14.39
CA GLY A 317 -11.88 -19.81 13.53
C GLY A 317 -10.37 -19.56 13.37
N GLY A 318 -9.52 -20.39 13.98
CA GLY A 318 -8.06 -20.35 13.85
C GLY A 318 -7.36 -19.50 14.93
N ALA A 319 -6.08 -19.21 14.72
CA ALA A 319 -5.33 -18.28 15.57
C ALA A 319 -5.78 -16.84 15.29
N ASP A 320 -6.00 -16.07 16.35
CA ASP A 320 -6.32 -14.63 16.29
C ASP A 320 -5.08 -13.74 16.41
N SER A 321 -3.94 -14.31 16.80
CA SER A 321 -2.65 -13.65 17.01
C SER A 321 -1.50 -14.64 16.82
N ILE A 322 -0.29 -14.11 16.56
CA ILE A 322 0.93 -14.94 16.47
C ILE A 322 1.20 -15.67 17.78
N SER A 323 1.03 -15.00 18.93
CA SER A 323 1.28 -15.61 20.24
C SER A 323 0.38 -16.81 20.49
N VAL A 324 -0.92 -16.71 20.18
CA VAL A 324 -1.85 -17.84 20.33
C VAL A 324 -1.43 -19.02 19.45
N PHE A 325 -1.02 -18.77 18.21
CA PHE A 325 -0.48 -19.85 17.37
C PHE A 325 0.79 -20.46 17.97
N VAL A 326 1.76 -19.62 18.35
CA VAL A 326 3.07 -20.04 18.86
C VAL A 326 2.92 -20.89 20.13
N ASP A 327 2.07 -20.47 21.08
CA ASP A 327 1.82 -21.20 22.31
C ASP A 327 1.29 -22.61 22.04
N LYS A 328 0.29 -22.71 21.14
CA LYS A 328 -0.27 -24.00 20.73
C LYS A 328 0.74 -24.86 19.98
N PHE A 329 1.49 -24.26 19.06
CA PHE A 329 2.49 -24.96 18.27
C PHE A 329 3.64 -25.51 19.12
N ILE A 330 4.22 -24.69 20.00
CA ILE A 330 5.31 -25.10 20.91
C ILE A 330 4.84 -26.21 21.84
N ALA A 331 3.63 -26.10 22.41
CA ALA A 331 3.08 -27.16 23.25
C ALA A 331 3.02 -28.52 22.52
N GLN A 332 2.61 -28.54 21.25
CA GLN A 332 2.59 -29.79 20.46
C GLN A 332 3.99 -30.27 20.07
N LEU A 333 4.91 -29.34 19.84
CA LEU A 333 6.32 -29.64 19.57
C LEU A 333 6.97 -30.34 20.78
N GLU A 334 6.67 -29.85 21.98
CA GLU A 334 7.22 -30.35 23.25
C GLU A 334 6.62 -31.70 23.65
N THR A 335 5.33 -31.91 23.41
CA THR A 335 4.65 -33.19 23.69
C THR A 335 4.95 -34.28 22.66
N TYR A 336 5.49 -33.91 21.48
CA TYR A 336 5.84 -34.89 20.46
C TYR A 336 6.81 -35.95 21.01
N LYS A 337 6.36 -37.19 20.94
CA LYS A 337 7.17 -38.40 21.15
C LYS A 337 7.35 -39.05 19.79
N VAL A 338 8.58 -39.48 19.50
CA VAL A 338 8.87 -40.30 18.31
C VAL A 338 7.95 -41.52 18.39
N PRO A 339 7.07 -41.76 17.39
CA PRO A 339 6.31 -43.00 17.35
C PRO A 339 7.31 -44.14 17.42
N SER A 340 7.25 -44.99 18.44
CA SER A 340 8.12 -46.16 18.46
C SER A 340 7.84 -46.93 17.18
N ALA A 341 8.85 -47.14 16.35
CA ALA A 341 8.73 -48.07 15.24
C ALA A 341 8.13 -49.35 15.82
N GLY A 342 6.96 -49.76 15.31
CA GLY A 342 6.31 -50.99 15.73
C GLY A 342 7.37 -52.09 15.73
N GLY A 343 7.55 -52.73 16.88
CA GLY A 343 8.62 -53.70 17.08
C GLY A 343 8.59 -54.75 15.98
N ALA A 344 9.65 -54.81 15.19
CA ALA A 344 10.04 -56.08 14.61
C ALA A 344 10.45 -56.97 15.79
N GLY A 345 9.58 -57.92 16.12
CA GLY A 345 9.77 -58.81 17.25
C GLY A 345 11.07 -59.59 17.14
N SER A 346 11.94 -59.44 18.13
CA SER A 346 12.90 -60.49 18.50
C SER A 346 12.20 -61.39 19.52
N GLY A 347 11.68 -62.51 19.05
CA GLY A 347 11.02 -63.49 19.90
C GLY A 347 12.00 -64.19 20.84
N SER A 348 11.55 -64.43 22.08
CA SER A 348 11.79 -65.70 22.76
C SER A 348 10.82 -65.86 23.95
N GLY A 349 10.02 -66.94 23.90
CA GLY A 349 9.58 -67.67 25.10
C GLY A 349 8.16 -67.43 25.65
N GLY A 350 7.26 -68.38 25.36
CA GLY A 350 6.27 -68.87 26.34
C GLY A 350 4.79 -68.71 25.97
N GLY A 351 4.07 -69.83 25.82
CA GLY A 351 2.66 -69.94 25.42
C GLY A 351 1.64 -69.40 26.44
N ALA A 352 0.32 -69.57 26.30
CA ALA A 352 -0.52 -70.41 25.46
C ALA A 352 -1.97 -69.83 25.47
N GLY A 353 -2.81 -70.21 24.50
CA GLY A 353 -4.29 -70.04 24.54
C GLY A 353 -4.83 -69.13 23.42
N SER A 354 -5.18 -69.67 22.24
CA SER A 354 -6.55 -70.05 21.84
C SER A 354 -7.53 -68.86 21.85
N SER A 355 -8.02 -68.31 20.72
CA SER A 355 -8.86 -68.98 19.70
C SER A 355 -9.14 -68.05 18.49
N GLY A 356 -9.26 -68.63 17.28
CA GLY A 356 -9.88 -68.11 16.03
C GLY A 356 -9.31 -66.82 15.40
N GLY A 357 -8.64 -66.78 14.24
CA GLY A 357 -9.07 -67.22 12.90
C GLY A 357 -10.16 -66.28 12.32
N ILE A 358 -10.15 -65.68 11.12
CA ILE A 358 -9.38 -65.78 9.86
C ILE A 358 -9.77 -64.53 9.01
N MET A 359 -8.75 -63.90 8.36
CA MET A 359 -8.73 -63.20 7.03
C MET A 359 -9.35 -61.82 6.72
N ALA A 360 -8.48 -61.04 6.05
CA ALA A 360 -8.67 -60.28 4.80
C ALA A 360 -9.57 -59.03 4.74
N GLY A 361 -8.92 -57.91 4.40
CA GLY A 361 -9.34 -56.95 3.37
C GLY A 361 -10.48 -55.99 3.69
N SER A 362 -10.14 -54.72 3.99
CA SER A 362 -11.11 -53.62 3.91
C SER A 362 -10.46 -52.36 3.33
N GLN A 363 -10.78 -52.06 2.06
CA GLN A 363 -10.76 -50.70 1.52
C GLN A 363 -11.68 -49.79 2.35
N PRO A 364 -11.40 -48.48 2.47
CA PRO A 364 -12.38 -47.55 2.99
C PRO A 364 -13.48 -47.32 1.94
N SER A 365 -14.69 -47.80 2.23
CA SER A 365 -15.90 -47.51 1.46
C SER A 365 -16.34 -46.06 1.69
N TRP A 366 -16.09 -45.18 0.72
CA TRP A 366 -16.88 -43.96 0.57
C TRP A 366 -18.18 -44.31 -0.14
N LYS A 367 -19.31 -44.29 0.60
CA LYS A 367 -20.64 -44.31 -0.02
C LYS A 367 -20.95 -42.91 -0.55
N LEU A 368 -20.96 -42.77 -1.87
CA LEU A 368 -21.73 -41.71 -2.55
C LEU A 368 -23.22 -42.05 -2.42
N PRO A 369 -24.11 -41.07 -2.17
CA PRO A 369 -25.53 -41.25 -2.43
C PRO A 369 -25.72 -41.20 -3.95
N ASN A 370 -25.91 -42.36 -4.58
CA ASN A 370 -26.39 -42.42 -5.96
C ASN A 370 -27.87 -42.04 -6.00
N GLY A 371 -28.19 -41.07 -6.85
CA GLY A 371 -29.54 -40.85 -7.32
C GLY A 371 -29.99 -41.93 -8.30
N SER A 372 -31.31 -42.09 -8.40
CA SER A 372 -32.07 -42.77 -9.46
C SER A 372 -33.55 -42.54 -9.08
N ASN A 373 -34.50 -42.10 -9.90
CA ASN A 373 -34.65 -42.03 -11.35
C ASN A 373 -35.68 -40.93 -11.70
N SER A 374 -35.51 -40.28 -12.86
CA SER A 374 -36.59 -39.59 -13.61
C SER A 374 -37.65 -40.62 -14.09
N PRO A 375 -38.88 -40.26 -14.53
CA PRO A 375 -39.08 -39.45 -15.75
C PRO A 375 -40.36 -38.58 -15.86
N ALA A 376 -40.29 -37.64 -16.80
CA ALA A 376 -41.35 -37.21 -17.72
C ALA A 376 -42.63 -36.47 -17.24
N GLY A 377 -43.00 -35.47 -18.04
CA GLY A 377 -44.29 -34.75 -18.03
C GLY A 377 -44.17 -33.44 -17.26
N GLY A 378 -44.43 -32.25 -17.80
CA GLY A 378 -45.24 -31.88 -18.94
C GLY A 378 -46.05 -30.65 -18.53
N MET A 379 -45.85 -29.55 -19.25
CA MET A 379 -46.80 -28.47 -19.53
C MET A 379 -47.55 -27.70 -18.42
N GLU A 380 -47.65 -26.39 -18.71
CA GLU A 380 -48.69 -25.42 -18.33
C GLU A 380 -48.65 -24.81 -16.92
N SER A 381 -48.39 -23.51 -16.80
CA SER A 381 -49.29 -22.36 -16.97
C SER A 381 -50.03 -22.01 -15.68
N GLY A 382 -49.97 -20.75 -15.24
CA GLY A 382 -50.66 -20.33 -14.02
C GLY A 382 -50.27 -18.95 -13.52
N VAL A 383 -50.99 -17.95 -14.01
CA VAL A 383 -50.92 -16.51 -13.74
C VAL A 383 -51.44 -16.16 -12.33
N GLN A 384 -50.63 -15.40 -11.57
CA GLN A 384 -50.95 -14.31 -10.60
C GLN A 384 -51.94 -14.55 -9.40
N PRO A 385 -52.24 -13.56 -8.52
CA PRO A 385 -51.37 -12.90 -7.52
C PRO A 385 -52.05 -12.70 -6.12
N ARG A 386 -51.36 -11.93 -5.25
CA ARG A 386 -51.85 -10.97 -4.22
C ARG A 386 -52.13 -11.40 -2.76
N LYS A 387 -51.88 -10.37 -1.93
CA LYS A 387 -52.20 -10.07 -0.51
C LYS A 387 -51.06 -10.46 0.44
N ARG A 388 -50.48 -9.57 1.23
CA ARG A 388 -50.88 -8.22 1.68
C ARG A 388 -49.62 -7.44 2.07
#